data_AF-M4S7I8-F1
#
_entry.id   AF-M4S7I8-F1
#
_cell.length_a   1.000
_cell.length_b   1.000
_cell.length_c   1.000
_cell.angle_alpha   90.00
_cell.angle_beta   90.00
_cell.angle_gamma   90.00
#
_symmetry.space_group_name_H-M   'P 1'
#
loop_
_entity.id
_entity.type
_entity.pdbx_description
1 polymer ?
#
loop_
_entity_poly.entity_id
_entity_poly.type
_entity_poly.pdbx_seq_one_letter_code
_entity_poly.pdbx_strand_id
1 'polypeptide(L)' 'MSKVDAAIKLVEARISPTEAARQLGIGRSTIYREMRRLGVERPA' A
#
# COMPACT_ATOMS: atom_id res chain seq x y z
N MET A 1 -3.80 -12.84 -6.99
CA MET A 1 -3.79 -11.58 -6.22
C MET A 1 -2.36 -11.07 -6.23
N SER A 2 -2.11 -9.85 -6.72
CA SER A 2 -0.74 -9.32 -6.76
C SER A 2 -0.30 -8.83 -5.37
N LYS A 3 1.02 -8.72 -5.14
CA LYS A 3 1.55 -8.11 -3.91
C LYS A 3 1.07 -6.66 -3.74
N VAL A 4 0.82 -5.98 -4.84
CA VAL A 4 0.31 -4.61 -4.86
C VAL A 4 -1.12 -4.57 -4.34
N ASP A 5 -2.00 -5.47 -4.82
CA ASP A 5 -3.39 -5.54 -4.35
C ASP A 5 -3.45 -5.84 -2.86
N ALA A 6 -2.58 -6.74 -2.37
CA ALA A 6 -2.46 -7.04 -0.95
C ALA A 6 -2.00 -5.81 -0.16
N ALA A 7 -1.04 -5.05 -0.68
CA ALA A 7 -0.54 -3.85 -0.02
C ALA A 7 -1.62 -2.78 0.12
N ILE A 8 -2.44 -2.57 -0.91
CA ILE A 8 -3.56 -1.62 -0.85
C ILE A 8 -4.57 -2.04 0.20
N LYS A 9 -4.93 -3.32 0.27
CA LYS A 9 -5.84 -3.83 1.32
C LYS A 9 -5.30 -3.61 2.74
N LEU A 10 -3.99 -3.75 2.95
CA LEU A 10 -3.38 -3.46 4.25
C LEU A 10 -3.48 -1.96 4.57
N VAL A 11 -3.27 -1.09 3.59
CA VAL A 11 -3.39 0.36 3.75
C VAL A 11 -4.83 0.77 4.09
N GLU A 12 -5.82 0.19 3.40
CA GLU A 12 -7.24 0.37 3.70
C GLU A 12 -7.60 -0.14 5.11
N ALA A 13 -6.93 -1.22 5.56
CA ALA A 13 -6.98 -1.71 6.93
C ALA A 13 -6.16 -0.88 7.94
N ARG A 14 -5.79 0.36 7.57
CA ARG A 14 -5.08 1.35 8.41
C ARG A 14 -3.63 0.97 8.75
N ILE A 15 -3.04 0.00 8.05
CA ILE A 15 -1.59 -0.24 8.15
C ILE A 15 -0.84 0.82 7.34
N SER A 16 0.26 1.34 7.90
CA SER A 16 1.06 2.32 7.17
C SER A 16 1.61 1.75 5.85
N PRO A 17 1.71 2.54 4.76
CA PRO A 17 2.31 2.11 3.50
C PRO A 17 3.76 1.57 3.67
N THR A 18 4.50 2.10 4.65
CA THR A 18 5.85 1.64 4.98
C THR A 18 5.83 0.21 5.52
N GLU A 19 4.91 -0.09 6.43
CA GLU A 19 4.80 -1.42 7.02
C GLU A 19 4.26 -2.44 6.01
N ALA A 20 3.27 -2.05 5.20
CA ALA A 20 2.78 -2.90 4.10
C ALA A 20 3.90 -3.23 3.09
N ALA A 21 4.73 -2.24 2.73
CA ALA A 21 5.90 -2.46 1.87
C ALA A 21 6.89 -3.45 2.48
N ARG A 22 7.16 -3.32 3.79
CA ARG A 22 8.08 -4.19 4.53
C ARG A 22 7.56 -5.64 4.58
N GLN A 23 6.28 -5.83 4.89
CA GLN A 23 5.67 -7.16 5.00
C GLN A 23 5.62 -7.90 3.65
N LEU A 24 5.38 -7.18 2.56
CA LEU A 24 5.18 -7.78 1.24
C LEU A 24 6.45 -7.78 0.38
N GLY A 25 7.50 -7.08 0.83
CA GLY A 25 8.78 -6.96 0.12
C GLY A 25 8.63 -6.23 -1.21
N ILE A 26 7.86 -5.13 -1.24
CA ILE A 26 7.68 -4.28 -2.43
C ILE A 26 8.14 -2.85 -2.16
N GLY A 27 8.57 -2.15 -3.20
CA GLY A 27 9.01 -0.76 -3.07
C GLY A 27 7.87 0.15 -2.63
N ARG A 28 8.12 1.01 -1.62
CA ARG A 28 7.16 2.02 -1.13
C ARG A 28 6.63 2.91 -2.27
N SER A 29 7.47 3.24 -3.25
CA SER A 29 7.08 4.01 -4.44
C SER A 29 6.00 3.35 -5.27
N THR A 30 5.97 2.01 -5.31
CA THR A 30 4.90 1.26 -5.98
C THR A 30 3.59 1.42 -5.24
N ILE A 31 3.60 1.33 -3.91
CA ILE A 31 2.39 1.53 -3.09
C ILE A 31 1.88 2.97 -3.27
N TYR A 32 2.73 3.98 -3.14
CA TYR A 32 2.29 5.38 -3.30
C TYR A 32 1.75 5.69 -4.69
N ARG A 33 2.34 5.12 -5.74
CA ARG A 33 1.83 5.27 -7.12
C ARG A 33 0.43 4.70 -7.26
N GLU A 34 0.21 3.49 -6.73
CA GLU A 34 -1.10 2.85 -6.82
C GLU A 34 -2.13 3.49 -5.88
N MET A 35 -1.73 3.94 -4.69
CA MET A 35 -2.60 4.76 -3.83
C MET A 35 -3.08 6.00 -4.58
N ARG A 36 -2.19 6.73 -5.25
CA ARG A 36 -2.54 7.90 -6.06
C ARG A 36 -3.47 7.55 -7.22
N ARG A 37 -3.22 6.43 -7.91
CA ARG A 37 -4.04 5.96 -9.03
C ARG A 37 -5.46 5.56 -8.59
N LEU A 38 -5.57 4.95 -7.41
CA LEU A 38 -6.82 4.43 -6.85
C LEU A 38 -7.55 5.44 -5.96
N GLY A 39 -6.96 6.60 -5.69
CA GLY A 39 -7.53 7.60 -4.78
C GLY A 39 -7.52 7.17 -3.30
N VAL A 40 -6.64 6.24 -2.92
CA VAL A 40 -6.52 5.75 -1.55
C VAL A 40 -5.75 6.78 -0.73
N GLU A 41 -6.40 7.34 0.29
CA GLU A 41 -5.77 8.28 1.20
C GLU A 41 -4.78 7.60 2.13
N ARG A 42 -3.81 8.39 2.61
CA ARG A 42 -2.83 7.90 3.57
C ARG A 42 -3.51 7.77 4.94
N PRO A 43 -3.41 6.61 5.61
CA PRO A 43 -3.82 6.51 7.00
C PRO A 43 -2.96 7.47 7.84
N ALA A 44 -3.64 8.28 8.68
CA ALA A 44 -3.03 9.23 9.61
C ALA A 44 -2.12 8.53 10.62
#